data_AF-A0A7X8FFN4-F1
#
_entry.id   AF-A0A7X8FFN4-F1
#
_cell.length_a   1.000
_cell.length_b   1.000
_cell.length_c   1.000
_cell.angle_alpha   90.00
_cell.angle_beta   90.00
_cell.angle_gamma   90.00
#
_symmetry.space_group_name_H-M   'P 1'
#
loop_
_entity.id
_entity.type
_entity.pdbx_description
1 polymer ?
#
loop_
_entity_poly.entity_id
_entity_poly.type
_entity_poly.pdbx_seq_one_letter_code
_entity_poly.pdbx_strand_id
1 'polypeptide(L)' 'MATGFLDQLPTAIQIAEELKCDSNEMIEAICKVADKFKIYPPTKNRTSWFVIVFREKLLEARADLMAHKYRKQYFK' A
#
# COMPACT_ATOMS: atom_id res chain seq x y z
N MET A 1 7.01 6.07 21.76
CA MET A 1 6.03 6.33 20.69
C MET A 1 6.24 5.30 19.60
N ALA A 2 5.59 4.13 19.68
CA ALA A 2 5.68 3.11 18.64
C ALA A 2 4.58 3.41 17.60
N THR A 3 4.94 4.17 16.58
CA THR A 3 4.11 4.36 15.39
C THR A 3 4.04 3.00 14.70
N GLY A 4 3.09 2.13 15.07
CA GLY A 4 3.07 0.72 14.64
C GLY A 4 2.92 0.44 13.13
N PHE A 5 3.18 1.44 12.28
CA PHE A 5 3.54 1.31 10.88
C PHE A 5 5.06 1.12 10.67
N LEU A 6 5.91 1.81 11.45
CA LEU A 6 7.38 1.63 11.39
C LEU A 6 7.78 0.18 11.69
N ASP A 7 7.08 -0.45 12.63
CA ASP A 7 7.26 -1.88 12.96
C ASP A 7 6.88 -2.81 11.79
N GLN A 8 6.10 -2.32 10.83
CA GLN A 8 5.62 -3.07 9.67
C GLN A 8 6.40 -2.73 8.38
N LEU A 9 7.34 -1.78 8.43
CA LEU A 9 8.17 -1.38 7.29
C LEU A 9 8.95 -2.55 6.69
N PRO A 10 9.62 -3.42 7.48
CA PRO A 10 10.35 -4.57 6.90
C PRO A 10 9.42 -5.49 6.11
N THR A 11 8.23 -5.75 6.64
CA THR A 11 7.20 -6.56 5.97
C THR A 11 6.67 -5.89 4.71
N ALA A 12 6.48 -4.56 4.73
CA ALA A 12 6.06 -3.79 3.57
C ALA A 12 7.10 -3.83 2.44
N ILE A 13 8.39 -3.73 2.79
CA ILE A 13 9.51 -3.85 1.83
C ILE A 13 9.52 -5.24 1.22
N GLN A 14 9.44 -6.30 2.04
CA GLN A 14 9.44 -7.67 1.54
C GLN A 14 8.27 -7.93 0.56
N ILE A 15 7.06 -7.49 0.89
CA ILE A 15 5.89 -7.63 0.01
C ILE A 15 6.09 -6.86 -1.31
N ALA A 16 6.67 -5.66 -1.24
CA ALA A 16 6.94 -4.87 -2.43
C ALA A 16 8.00 -5.52 -3.33
N GLU A 17 9.06 -6.10 -2.75
CA GLU A 17 10.07 -6.86 -3.49
C GLU A 17 9.46 -8.10 -4.16
N GLU A 18 8.64 -8.87 -3.43
CA GLU A 18 7.93 -10.04 -3.96
C GLU A 18 7.03 -9.68 -5.16
N LEU A 19 6.37 -8.52 -5.10
CA LEU A 19 5.47 -8.02 -6.14
C LEU A 19 6.18 -7.15 -7.20
N LYS A 20 7.50 -6.98 -7.09
CA LYS A 20 8.33 -6.11 -7.94
C LYS A 20 7.78 -4.69 -8.04
N CYS A 21 7.31 -4.16 -6.93
CA CYS A 21 6.75 -2.82 -6.82
C CYS A 21 7.82 -1.74 -6.64
N ASP A 22 7.56 -0.56 -7.17
CA ASP A 22 8.44 0.59 -7.00
C ASP A 22 8.04 1.45 -5.78
N SER A 23 8.91 2.40 -5.42
CA SER A 23 8.69 3.29 -4.28
C SER A 23 7.44 4.16 -4.42
N ASN A 24 7.00 4.51 -5.65
CA ASN A 24 5.81 5.32 -5.86
C ASN A 24 4.55 4.50 -5.56
N GLU A 25 4.51 3.25 -6.03
CA GLU A 25 3.44 2.29 -5.72
C GLU A 25 3.36 2.08 -4.20
N MET A 26 4.50 1.95 -3.53
CA MET A 26 4.54 1.80 -2.06
C MET A 26 4.02 3.03 -1.33
N ILE A 27 4.45 4.24 -1.69
CA ILE A 27 3.99 5.49 -1.04
C ILE A 27 2.47 5.60 -1.12
N GLU A 28 1.91 5.38 -2.31
CA GLU A 28 0.46 5.43 -2.52
C GLU A 28 -0.28 4.34 -1.73
N ALA A 29 0.29 3.13 -1.69
CA ALA A 29 -0.25 2.04 -0.90
C ALA A 29 -0.30 2.38 0.59
N ILE A 30 0.75 3.02 1.13
CA ILE A 30 0.81 3.43 2.55
C ILE A 30 -0.30 4.43 2.87
N CYS A 31 -0.52 5.42 2.00
CA CYS A 31 -1.62 6.39 2.16
C CYS A 31 -2.98 5.66 2.19
N LYS A 32 -3.22 4.76 1.24
CA LYS A 32 -4.46 3.96 1.18
C LYS A 32 -4.64 3.04 2.39
N VAL A 33 -3.58 2.45 2.93
CA VAL A 33 -3.63 1.65 4.17
C VAL A 33 -3.98 2.54 5.36
N ALA A 34 -3.37 3.73 5.46
CA ALA A 34 -3.66 4.67 6.53
C ALA A 34 -5.13 5.12 6.51
N ASP A 35 -5.70 5.33 5.34
CA ASP A 35 -7.13 5.67 5.20
C ASP A 35 -8.02 4.49 5.57
N LYS A 36 -7.69 3.26 5.15
CA LYS A 36 -8.44 2.06 5.57
C LYS A 36 -8.36 1.85 7.08
N PHE A 37 -7.23 2.16 7.71
CA PHE A 37 -7.05 2.08 9.16
C PHE A 37 -7.93 3.09 9.91
N LYS A 38 -8.10 4.31 9.39
CA LYS A 38 -8.98 5.32 9.99
C LYS A 38 -10.45 4.91 9.96
N ILE A 39 -10.89 4.30 8.86
CA ILE A 39 -12.31 3.92 8.67
C ILE A 39 -12.60 2.58 9.36
N TYR A 40 -11.69 1.61 9.21
CA TYR A 40 -11.84 0.23 9.68
C TYR A 40 -10.56 -0.23 10.40
N PRO A 41 -10.33 0.24 11.64
CA PRO A 41 -9.16 -0.17 12.40
C PRO A 41 -9.26 -1.68 12.74
N PRO A 42 -8.14 -2.42 12.72
CA PRO A 42 -8.12 -3.82 13.11
C PRO A 42 -8.49 -3.97 14.59
N THR A 43 -9.45 -4.85 14.86
CA THR A 43 -9.87 -5.19 16.22
C THR A 43 -9.01 -6.29 16.84
N LYS A 44 -8.37 -7.13 16.02
CA LYS A 44 -7.44 -8.19 16.41
C LYS A 44 -6.33 -8.34 15.37
N ASN A 45 -5.14 -8.74 15.84
CA ASN A 45 -3.97 -9.07 15.03
C ASN A 45 -3.64 -8.03 13.93
N ARG A 46 -3.10 -6.89 14.37
CA ARG A 46 -2.72 -5.76 13.53
C ARG A 46 -1.73 -6.13 12.42
N THR A 47 -0.79 -7.03 12.68
CA THR A 47 0.22 -7.47 11.71
C THR A 47 -0.42 -8.22 10.55
N SER A 48 -1.25 -9.23 10.83
CA SER A 48 -1.94 -9.96 9.75
C SER A 48 -2.90 -9.07 8.98
N TRP A 49 -3.61 -8.17 9.66
CA TRP A 49 -4.44 -7.16 8.98
C TRP A 49 -3.60 -6.29 8.06
N PHE A 50 -2.45 -5.80 8.53
CA PHE A 50 -1.56 -4.96 7.73
C PHE A 50 -1.07 -5.69 6.48
N VAL A 51 -0.60 -6.94 6.60
CA VAL A 51 -0.11 -7.72 5.46
C VAL A 51 -1.17 -7.86 4.37
N ILE A 52 -2.39 -8.21 4.76
CA ILE A 52 -3.50 -8.39 3.81
C ILE A 52 -3.83 -7.06 3.15
N VAL A 53 -4.05 -6.02 3.96
CA VAL A 53 -4.46 -4.70 3.47
C VAL A 53 -3.38 -4.03 2.63
N PHE A 54 -2.12 -4.11 3.05
CA PHE A 54 -1.00 -3.53 2.32
C PHE A 54 -0.85 -4.18 0.95
N ARG A 55 -0.94 -5.51 0.87
CA ARG A 55 -0.89 -6.24 -0.40
C ARG A 55 -2.02 -5.83 -1.35
N GLU A 56 -3.25 -5.74 -0.84
CA GLU A 56 -4.40 -5.26 -1.62
C GLU A 56 -4.15 -3.84 -2.15
N LYS A 57 -3.75 -2.92 -1.27
CA LYS A 57 -3.57 -1.50 -1.60
C LYS A 57 -2.37 -1.25 -2.49
N LEU A 58 -1.35 -2.09 -2.44
CA LEU A 58 -0.19 -2.02 -3.33
C LEU A 58 -0.55 -2.38 -4.77
N LEU A 59 -1.36 -3.42 -4.97
CA LEU A 59 -1.85 -3.78 -6.30
C LEU A 59 -2.83 -2.73 -6.84
N GLU A 60 -3.68 -2.18 -5.98
CA GLU A 60 -4.56 -1.06 -6.32
C GLU A 60 -3.76 0.18 -6.75
N ALA A 61 -2.74 0.55 -5.98
CA ALA A 61 -1.84 1.67 -6.30
C ALA A 61 -1.12 1.48 -7.64
N ARG A 62 -0.63 0.27 -7.93
CA ARG A 62 -0.05 -0.08 -9.23
C ARG A 62 -1.05 0.14 -10.36
N ALA A 63 -2.27 -0.36 -10.22
CA ALA A 63 -3.31 -0.20 -11.23
C ALA A 63 -3.66 1.28 -11.46
N ASP A 64 -3.78 2.06 -10.39
CA ASP A 64 -4.07 3.49 -10.46
C ASP A 64 -2.96 4.28 -11.16
N LEU A 65 -1.69 4.01 -10.80
CA LEU A 65 -0.53 4.64 -11.42
C LEU A 65 -0.40 4.27 -12.90
N MET A 66 -0.67 3.01 -13.25
CA MET A 66 -0.72 2.57 -14.63
C MET A 66 -1.83 3.28 -15.39
N ALA A 67 -3.06 3.28 -14.88
CA ALA A 67 -4.18 3.98 -15.50
C ALA A 67 -3.91 5.48 -15.68
N HIS A 68 -3.28 6.13 -14.70
CA HIS A 68 -2.89 7.54 -14.80
C HIS A 68 -1.83 7.79 -15.88
N LYS A 69 -0.83 6.90 -16.01
CA LYS A 69 0.15 6.96 -17.11
C LYS A 69 -0.52 6.81 -18.48
N TYR A 70 -1.41 5.83 -18.63
CA TYR A 70 -2.19 5.64 -19.86
C TYR A 70 -3.04 6.88 -20.19
N ARG A 71 -3.81 7.42 -19.22
CA ARG A 71 -4.60 8.64 -19.44
C ARG A 71 -3.74 9.81 -19.91
N LYS A 72 -2.56 10.03 -19.31
CA LYS A 72 -1.63 11.09 -19.75
C LYS A 72 -1.09 10.89 -21.17
N GLN A 73 -1.02 9.65 -21.65
CA GLN A 73 -0.50 9.33 -22.98
C GLN A 73 -1.54 9.56 -24.10
N TYR A 74 -2.81 9.28 -23.84
CA TYR A 74 -3.87 9.29 -24.86
C TYR A 74 -4.74 10.56 -24.86
N PHE A 75 -4.70 11.38 -23.82
CA PHE A 75 -5.41 12.68 -23.76
C PHE A 75 -4.44 13.87 -23.93
N LYS A 76 -3.43 13.72 -24.78
CA LYS A 76 -2.44 14.75 -25.09
C LYS A 76 -2.77 15.45 -26.41
#